data_AF-A0A4Q8U1K8-F1
#
_entry.id   AF-A0A4Q8U1K8-F1
#
_cell.length_a   1.000
_cell.length_b   1.000
_cell.length_c   1.000
_cell.angle_alpha   90.00
_cell.angle_beta   90.00
_cell.angle_gamma   90.00
#
_symmetry.space_group_name_H-M   'P 1'
#
loop_
_entity.id
_entity.type
_entity.pdbx_description
1 polymer ?
#
loop_
_entity_poly.entity_id
_entity_poly.type
_entity_poly.pdbx_seq_one_letter_code
_entity_poly.pdbx_strand_id
1 'polypeptide(L)'
;MNEWMNHPLLKNMNPVKYNLISMAATKTAGKSGKELMPIMMALITSANKQGIHFTPDEITLILDIIKEGKTPEEKAQIDSTIQMVKTILSKNSHS
;
A
#
# COMPACT_ATOMS: atom_id res chain seq x y z
N MET A 1 -10.21 -12.92 9.48
CA MET A 1 -10.54 -13.12 8.05
C MET A 1 -10.30 -11.79 7.36
N ASN A 2 -9.71 -11.80 6.17
CA ASN A 2 -9.32 -10.59 5.46
C ASN A 2 -10.55 -9.85 4.90
N GLU A 3 -11.24 -9.07 5.74
CA GLU A 3 -12.42 -8.26 5.38
C GLU A 3 -12.13 -7.33 4.20
N TRP A 4 -10.88 -6.92 4.07
CA TRP A 4 -10.40 -6.12 2.97
C TRP A 4 -10.40 -6.80 1.61
N MET A 5 -10.28 -8.13 1.52
CA MET A 5 -10.35 -8.84 0.23
C MET A 5 -11.73 -8.74 -0.42
N ASN A 6 -12.76 -8.40 0.37
CA ASN A 6 -14.12 -8.17 -0.10
C ASN A 6 -14.41 -6.70 -0.45
N HIS A 7 -13.41 -5.81 -0.37
CA HIS A 7 -13.65 -4.38 -0.63
C HIS A 7 -14.11 -4.19 -2.09
N PRO A 8 -15.22 -3.45 -2.33
CA PRO A 8 -15.76 -3.24 -3.68
C PRO A 8 -14.77 -2.53 -4.63
N LEU A 9 -13.81 -1.80 -4.06
CA LEU A 9 -12.70 -1.16 -4.79
C LEU A 9 -11.73 -2.18 -5.41
N LEU A 10 -11.60 -3.38 -4.82
CA LEU A 10 -10.78 -4.47 -5.38
C LEU A 10 -11.49 -5.22 -6.49
N LYS A 11 -12.83 -5.26 -6.47
CA LYS A 11 -13.65 -5.98 -7.48
C LYS A 11 -13.53 -5.41 -8.89
N ASN A 12 -13.27 -4.11 -9.04
CA ASN A 12 -13.10 -3.45 -10.33
C ASN A 12 -11.62 -3.11 -10.64
N MET A 13 -10.70 -3.58 -9.81
CA MET A 13 -9.28 -3.27 -9.96
C MET A 13 -8.62 -4.18 -11.00
N ASN A 14 -7.63 -3.66 -11.72
CA ASN A 14 -6.80 -4.48 -12.61
C ASN A 14 -6.23 -5.68 -11.83
N PRO A 15 -6.30 -6.91 -12.36
CA PRO A 15 -5.87 -8.12 -11.66
C PRO A 15 -4.40 -8.07 -11.20
N VAL A 16 -3.54 -7.38 -11.94
CA VAL A 16 -2.12 -7.23 -11.54
C VAL A 16 -2.00 -6.30 -10.32
N LYS A 17 -2.75 -5.20 -10.29
CA LYS A 17 -2.81 -4.29 -9.13
C LYS A 17 -3.37 -5.00 -7.91
N TYR A 18 -4.45 -5.77 -8.08
CA TYR A 18 -5.01 -6.60 -7.01
C TYR A 18 -3.96 -7.55 -6.42
N ASN A 19 -3.24 -8.28 -7.27
CA ASN A 19 -2.22 -9.21 -6.82
C ASN A 19 -1.11 -8.49 -6.04
N LEU A 20 -0.67 -7.34 -6.53
CA LEU A 20 0.35 -6.53 -5.85
C LEU A 20 -0.15 -5.96 -4.51
N ILE A 21 -1.42 -5.53 -4.43
CA ILE A 21 -2.06 -5.11 -3.17
C ILE A 21 -2.11 -6.27 -2.18
N SER A 22 -2.51 -7.45 -2.65
CA SER A 22 -2.57 -8.65 -1.82
C SER A 22 -1.19 -9.07 -1.34
N MET A 23 -0.18 -9.01 -2.22
CA MET A 23 1.22 -9.24 -1.85
C MET A 23 1.71 -8.20 -0.86
N ALA A 24 1.36 -6.93 -1.04
CA ALA A 24 1.70 -5.86 -0.10
C ALA A 24 1.09 -6.15 1.26
N ALA A 25 -0.24 -6.27 1.36
CA ALA A 25 -0.95 -6.60 2.59
C ALA A 25 -0.38 -7.84 3.29
N THR A 26 -0.03 -8.89 2.53
CA THR A 26 0.60 -10.10 3.08
C THR A 26 2.02 -9.87 3.58
N LYS A 27 2.86 -9.16 2.81
CA LYS A 27 4.27 -8.86 3.19
C LYS A 27 4.39 -7.91 4.37
N THR A 28 3.34 -7.17 4.62
CA THR A 28 3.27 -6.09 5.61
C THR A 28 2.43 -6.47 6.83
N ALA A 29 1.61 -7.53 6.72
CA ALA A 29 0.97 -8.18 7.85
C ALA A 29 2.02 -8.54 8.90
N GLY A 30 1.86 -7.97 10.10
CA GLY A 30 2.79 -8.18 11.23
C GLY A 30 4.06 -7.33 11.21
N LYS A 31 4.30 -6.45 10.21
CA LYS A 31 5.45 -5.54 10.17
C LYS A 31 5.12 -4.12 10.63
N SER A 32 6.11 -3.43 11.19
CA SER A 32 5.99 -2.04 11.66
C SER A 32 6.16 -1.04 10.52
N GLY A 33 5.55 0.15 10.61
CA GLY A 33 5.56 1.18 9.56
C GLY A 33 6.94 1.46 8.94
N LYS A 34 8.01 1.47 9.74
CA LYS A 34 9.40 1.61 9.27
C LYS A 34 9.85 0.51 8.29
N GLU A 35 9.41 -0.73 8.50
CA GLU A 35 9.73 -1.85 7.61
C GLU A 35 8.83 -1.87 6.37
N LEU A 36 7.66 -1.21 6.42
CA LEU A 36 6.73 -1.12 5.30
C LEU A 36 7.28 -0.23 4.19
N MET A 37 7.97 0.86 4.54
CA MET A 37 8.44 1.85 3.58
C MET A 37 9.33 1.26 2.46
N PRO A 38 10.40 0.47 2.74
CA PRO A 38 11.21 -0.14 1.69
C PRO A 38 10.44 -1.19 0.88
N ILE A 39 9.50 -1.92 1.50
CA ILE A 39 8.66 -2.92 0.83
C ILE A 39 7.71 -2.23 -0.17
N MET A 40 7.06 -1.15 0.26
CA MET A 40 6.17 -0.34 -0.58
C MET A 40 6.92 0.33 -1.72
N MET A 41 8.10 0.90 -1.47
CA MET A 41 8.93 1.46 -2.53
C MET A 41 9.35 0.42 -3.56
N ALA A 42 9.75 -0.78 -3.13
CA ALA A 42 10.10 -1.87 -4.02
C ALA A 42 8.90 -2.32 -4.87
N LEU A 43 7.70 -2.39 -4.27
CA LEU A 43 6.45 -2.69 -4.97
C LEU A 43 6.09 -1.60 -5.99
N ILE A 44 6.13 -0.33 -5.60
CA ILE A 44 5.85 0.80 -6.49
C ILE A 44 6.84 0.83 -7.64
N THR A 45 8.14 0.65 -7.38
CA THR A 45 9.18 0.62 -8.42
C THR A 45 8.97 -0.55 -9.38
N SER A 46 8.68 -1.74 -8.84
CA SER A 46 8.40 -2.93 -9.65
C SER A 46 7.13 -2.80 -10.48
N ALA A 47 6.10 -2.13 -9.94
CA ALA A 47 4.86 -1.86 -10.66
C ALA A 47 5.07 -0.83 -11.76
N ASN A 48 5.77 0.28 -11.48
CA ASN A 48 6.09 1.31 -12.48
C ASN A 48 6.88 0.70 -13.66
N LYS A 49 7.84 -0.20 -13.39
CA LYS A 49 8.57 -0.94 -14.44
C LYS A 49 7.66 -1.80 -15.34
N GLN A 50 6.51 -2.23 -14.83
CA GLN A 50 5.50 -2.99 -15.59
C GLN A 50 4.45 -2.07 -16.24
N GLY A 51 4.64 -0.75 -16.20
CA GLY A 51 3.64 0.22 -16.67
C GLY A 51 2.42 0.35 -15.74
N ILE A 52 2.54 -0.10 -14.50
CA ILE A 52 1.47 -0.08 -13.51
C ILE A 52 1.75 1.00 -12.48
N HIS A 53 0.85 1.97 -12.41
CA HIS A 53 0.97 3.09 -11.50
C HIS A 53 -0.04 2.90 -10.37
N PHE A 54 0.45 2.88 -9.14
CA PHE A 54 -0.41 2.93 -7.97
C PHE A 54 -0.87 4.34 -7.71
N THR A 55 -2.15 4.47 -7.41
CA THR A 55 -2.73 5.71 -6.92
C THR A 55 -2.50 5.84 -5.41
N PRO A 56 -2.43 7.08 -4.90
CA PRO A 56 -2.32 7.34 -3.47
C PRO A 56 -3.48 6.72 -2.68
N ASP A 57 -4.69 6.64 -3.26
CA ASP A 57 -5.85 5.97 -2.67
C ASP A 57 -5.63 4.46 -2.49
N GLU A 58 -5.12 3.77 -3.53
CA GLU A 58 -4.84 2.34 -3.47
C GLU A 58 -3.84 2.01 -2.36
N ILE A 59 -2.75 2.77 -2.26
CA ILE A 59 -1.75 2.57 -1.22
C ILE A 59 -2.30 2.91 0.18
N THR A 60 -3.14 3.94 0.28
CA THR A 60 -3.83 4.28 1.54
C THR A 60 -4.68 3.11 2.00
N LEU A 61 -5.46 2.51 1.10
CA LEU A 61 -6.32 1.37 1.41
C LEU A 61 -5.50 0.20 1.98
N ILE A 62 -4.39 -0.16 1.32
CA ILE A 62 -3.48 -1.22 1.79
C ILE A 62 -2.99 -0.93 3.21
N LEU A 63 -2.57 0.30 3.46
CA LEU A 63 -2.01 0.71 4.74
C LEU A 63 -3.08 0.82 5.82
N ASP A 64 -4.32 1.17 5.47
CA ASP A 64 -5.49 1.12 6.35
C ASP A 64 -5.73 -0.30 6.88
N ILE A 65 -5.63 -1.27 5.99
CA ILE A 65 -5.81 -2.69 6.32
C ILE A 65 -4.70 -3.17 7.26
N ILE A 66 -3.45 -2.76 7.00
CA ILE A 66 -2.30 -3.15 7.83
C ILE A 66 -2.37 -2.50 9.21
N LYS A 67 -2.92 -1.27 9.29
CA LYS A 67 -3.11 -0.54 10.54
C LYS A 67 -4.21 -1.18 11.40
N GLU A 68 -5.15 -1.91 10.79
CA GLU A 68 -6.24 -2.57 11.48
C GLU A 68 -5.69 -3.66 12.42
N GLY A 69 -6.07 -3.61 13.70
CA GLY A 69 -5.54 -4.53 14.72
C GLY A 69 -4.15 -4.19 15.29
N LYS A 70 -3.48 -3.13 14.82
CA LYS A 70 -2.18 -2.68 15.37
C LYS A 70 -2.31 -1.66 16.51
N THR A 71 -1.22 -1.53 17.27
CA THR A 71 -1.09 -0.55 18.36
C THR A 71 -1.11 0.90 17.83
N PRO A 72 -1.53 1.88 18.64
CA PRO A 72 -1.55 3.29 18.22
C PRO A 72 -0.18 3.82 17.77
N GLU A 73 0.91 3.37 18.39
CA GLU A 73 2.28 3.72 17.99
C GLU A 73 2.61 3.19 16.59
N GLU A 74 2.26 1.94 16.30
CA GLU A 74 2.46 1.37 14.97
C GLU A 74 1.60 2.08 13.93
N LYS A 75 0.34 2.39 14.27
CA LYS A 75 -0.55 3.15 13.38
C LYS A 75 0.07 4.50 12.99
N ALA A 76 0.69 5.22 13.92
CA ALA A 76 1.37 6.49 13.63
C ALA A 76 2.60 6.31 12.70
N GLN A 77 3.36 5.24 12.87
CA GLN A 77 4.48 4.91 11.97
C GLN A 77 4.00 4.54 10.56
N ILE A 78 2.90 3.82 10.46
CA ILE A 78 2.26 3.46 9.20
C ILE A 78 1.72 4.71 8.51
N ASP A 79 1.06 5.61 9.25
CA ASP A 79 0.52 6.87 8.72
C ASP A 79 1.62 7.77 8.15
N SER A 80 2.74 7.90 8.86
CA SER A 80 3.92 8.62 8.37
C SER A 80 4.46 8.02 7.07
N THR A 81 4.38 6.69 6.92
CA THR A 81 4.79 5.98 5.71
C THR A 81 3.82 6.26 4.56
N ILE A 82 2.50 6.29 4.82
CA ILE A 82 1.47 6.67 3.83
C ILE A 82 1.78 8.06 3.27
N GLN A 83 2.04 9.04 4.14
CA GLN A 83 2.32 10.42 3.75
C GLN A 83 3.55 10.54 2.84
N MET A 84 4.64 9.84 3.19
CA MET A 84 5.83 9.82 2.34
C MET A 84 5.57 9.17 1.00
N VAL A 85 4.93 7.99 0.99
CA VAL A 85 4.64 7.26 -0.25
C VAL A 85 3.68 8.06 -1.15
N LYS A 86 2.64 8.69 -0.58
CA LYS A 86 1.78 9.63 -1.30
C LYS A 86 2.59 10.74 -1.93
N THR A 87 3.50 11.36 -1.19
CA THR A 87 4.35 12.45 -1.70
C THR A 87 5.20 11.98 -2.88
N ILE A 88 5.76 10.77 -2.82
CA ILE A 88 6.58 10.20 -3.91
C ILE A 88 5.72 9.91 -5.15
N LEU A 89 4.54 9.31 -4.97
CA LEU A 89 3.61 9.00 -6.06
C LEU A 89 3.07 10.27 -6.75
N SER A 90 2.69 11.26 -5.95
CA SER A 90 2.26 12.57 -6.46
C SER A 90 3.38 13.30 -7.19
N LYS A 91 4.62 13.21 -6.69
CA LYS A 91 5.78 13.84 -7.34
C LYS A 91 6.17 13.16 -8.66
N ASN A 92 6.00 11.85 -8.77
CA ASN A 92 6.26 11.10 -10.00
C ASN A 92 5.17 11.25 -11.08
N SER A 93 4.00 11.82 -10.76
CA SER A 93 2.93 12.09 -11.73
C SER A 93 3.07 13.45 -12.44
N HIS A 94 4.14 14.21 -12.17
CA HIS A 94 4.36 15.57 -12.68
C HIS A 94 5.66 15.69 -13.53
N SER A 95 6.06 14.63 -14.24
CA SER A 95 7.13 14.66 -15.24
C SER A 95 6.63 14.09 -16.57
#